data_AF-A0A6F8PT66-F1
#
_entry.id   AF-A0A6F8PT66-F1
#
_cell.length_a   1.000
_cell.length_b   1.000
_cell.length_c   1.000
_cell.angle_alpha   90.00
_cell.angle_beta   90.00
_cell.angle_gamma   90.00
#
_symmetry.space_group_name_H-M   'P 1'
#
loop_
_entity.id
_entity.type
_entity.pdbx_description
1 polymer ?
#
loop_
_entity_poly.entity_id
_entity_poly.type
_entity_poly.pdbx_seq_one_letter_code
_entity_poly.pdbx_strand_id
1 'polypeptide(L)'
;MNTQSSELKQNGFTLVELTIVVLILGIIFISFSNNMGAIGHVQKIKQSQNQLKTLKTEFLTFGKTHKYLPCPDTDNDGLENRTNMIVATETLDVCASSSGTVPYLTLGLQKEAITDSWNNLIRYAINTETTDGAKICDKRSSASFFCTLAADTTPWFNMTDTPPNSTDSGSGNYTICNQKTASCDASTTMQGIDLNTASIVLLAYNQDGSQTLNNCSEQNSATKENCDNDLYFHQSQADNQTQNFFDDSILAISGYEIKANLLANNINWDSYTSTSSHSGLTPTYEDFDLTADDNVPISNSPDEQDVILINRNMTTDLDLGGGDDYLAIGNNLASTDSNPKLDMGDGNDQLYIVGTATTSVYLGDGDDAFVLGTDMQSQAFSGDGNDKIWIQGNILEGYGTRRGRKSYILEMGNGDDILWVGNSEDSQSGLIQSNIRGNDGFDILVLEQISKSDYQNDSSLQSFVNEFELVIFKADNNGDREYLELN
;
A
#
# COMPACT_ATOMS: atom_id res chain seq x y z
N MET A 1 51.23 -68.41 16.23
CA MET A 1 51.74 -67.12 15.70
C MET A 1 50.66 -66.09 15.93
N ASN A 2 50.85 -65.18 16.88
CA ASN A 2 49.96 -64.04 17.12
C ASN A 2 50.82 -62.83 17.43
N THR A 3 50.47 -61.73 16.78
CA THR A 3 51.21 -60.50 16.51
C THR A 3 51.38 -59.59 17.73
N GLN A 4 52.58 -59.01 17.88
CA GLN A 4 52.85 -57.90 18.79
C GLN A 4 52.10 -56.63 18.35
N SER A 5 51.37 -56.01 19.26
CA SER A 5 50.88 -54.64 19.16
C SER A 5 51.96 -53.67 19.66
N SER A 6 52.45 -52.79 18.78
CA SER A 6 53.33 -51.67 19.15
C SER A 6 52.50 -50.52 19.71
N GLU A 7 52.65 -50.20 20.99
CA GLU A 7 52.13 -48.95 21.54
C GLU A 7 52.99 -47.77 21.08
N LEU A 8 52.37 -46.82 20.39
CA LEU A 8 52.99 -45.55 20.03
C LEU A 8 53.14 -44.70 21.30
N LYS A 9 54.39 -44.36 21.62
CA LYS A 9 54.77 -43.49 22.74
C LYS A 9 54.23 -42.09 22.51
N GLN A 10 53.26 -41.65 23.30
CA GLN A 10 52.77 -40.26 23.24
C GLN A 10 53.81 -39.32 23.85
N ASN A 11 54.33 -38.40 23.04
CA ASN A 11 55.16 -37.30 23.52
C ASN A 11 54.22 -36.21 24.07
N GLY A 12 54.31 -35.95 25.38
CA GLY A 12 53.58 -34.86 26.02
C GLY A 12 54.14 -33.49 25.60
N PHE A 13 53.26 -32.49 25.53
CA PHE A 13 53.60 -31.12 25.15
C PHE A 13 54.58 -30.49 26.14
N THR A 14 55.53 -29.70 25.63
CA THR A 14 56.47 -28.96 26.49
C THR A 14 55.78 -27.74 27.12
N LEU A 15 56.22 -27.36 28.33
CA LEU A 15 55.71 -26.17 29.03
C LEU A 15 55.84 -24.90 28.16
N VAL A 16 56.91 -24.83 27.37
CA VAL A 16 57.19 -23.71 26.47
C VAL A 16 56.20 -23.65 25.31
N GLU A 17 55.87 -24.77 24.68
CA GLU A 17 54.86 -24.82 23.61
C GLU A 17 53.49 -24.37 24.12
N LEU A 18 53.08 -24.85 25.29
CA LEU A 18 51.79 -24.44 25.87
C LEU A 18 51.77 -22.94 26.21
N THR A 19 52.90 -22.39 26.66
CA THR A 19 53.01 -20.95 26.96
C THR A 19 52.95 -20.10 25.69
N ILE A 20 53.58 -20.54 24.60
CA ILE A 20 53.53 -19.85 23.30
C ILE A 20 52.11 -19.89 22.72
N VAL A 21 51.43 -21.05 22.79
CA VAL A 21 50.05 -21.19 22.31
C VAL A 21 49.11 -20.28 23.09
N VAL A 22 49.21 -20.25 24.43
CA VAL A 22 48.38 -19.37 25.26
C VAL A 22 48.68 -17.89 25.00
N LEU A 23 49.94 -17.52 24.74
CA LEU A 23 50.32 -16.15 24.39
C LEU A 23 49.76 -15.72 23.02
N ILE A 24 49.84 -16.59 22.01
CA ILE A 24 49.25 -16.33 20.68
C ILE A 24 47.73 -16.22 20.78
N LEU A 25 47.08 -17.14 21.50
CA LEU A 25 45.64 -17.10 21.72
C LEU A 25 45.22 -15.85 22.50
N GLY A 26 46.00 -15.41 23.50
CA GLY A 26 45.75 -14.18 24.26
C GLY A 26 45.82 -12.93 23.38
N ILE A 27 46.78 -12.86 22.47
CA ILE A 27 46.91 -11.73 21.52
C ILE A 27 45.74 -11.72 20.53
N ILE A 28 45.32 -12.90 20.04
CA ILE A 28 44.14 -13.03 19.17
C ILE A 28 42.87 -12.62 19.91
N PHE A 29 42.73 -13.00 21.18
CA PHE A 29 41.54 -12.70 21.99
C PHE A 29 41.40 -11.19 22.28
N ILE A 30 42.51 -10.51 22.57
CA ILE A 30 42.55 -9.05 22.77
C ILE A 30 42.24 -8.30 21.46
N SER A 31 42.66 -8.85 20.32
CA SER A 31 42.38 -8.25 19.00
C SER A 31 40.91 -8.42 18.58
N PHE A 32 40.24 -9.48 19.05
CA PHE A 32 38.85 -9.78 18.73
C PHE A 32 37.84 -8.95 19.55
N SER A 33 38.15 -8.59 20.80
CA SER A 33 37.21 -7.85 21.68
C SER A 33 36.89 -6.43 21.22
N ASN A 34 37.73 -5.81 20.38
CA ASN A 34 37.56 -4.42 19.96
C ASN A 34 36.58 -4.23 18.77
N ASN A 35 36.03 -5.31 18.19
CA ASN A 35 35.12 -5.24 17.03
C ASN A 35 33.63 -5.52 17.36
N MET A 36 33.27 -5.74 18.63
CA MET A 36 31.88 -6.08 19.01
C MET A 36 30.94 -4.86 19.13
N GLY A 37 31.46 -3.65 19.36
CA GLY A 37 30.63 -2.45 19.55
C GLY A 37 29.92 -1.96 18.28
N ALA A 38 30.60 -1.97 17.14
CA ALA A 38 30.06 -1.49 15.86
C ALA A 38 28.92 -2.38 15.32
N ILE A 39 29.01 -3.70 15.55
CA ILE A 39 27.98 -4.66 15.16
C ILE A 39 26.67 -4.41 15.96
N GLY A 40 26.79 -4.08 17.24
CA GLY A 40 25.63 -3.76 18.09
C GLY A 40 24.90 -2.48 17.65
N HIS A 41 25.64 -1.44 17.22
CA HIS A 41 25.05 -0.19 16.74
C HIS A 41 24.19 -0.40 15.48
N VAL A 42 24.75 -1.08 14.48
CA VAL A 42 24.04 -1.38 13.22
C VAL A 42 22.81 -2.25 13.49
N GLN A 43 22.90 -3.20 14.42
CA GLN A 43 21.75 -4.02 14.83
C GLN A 43 20.64 -3.18 15.48
N LYS A 44 20.98 -2.20 16.32
CA LYS A 44 20.00 -1.30 16.93
C LYS A 44 19.30 -0.42 15.90
N ILE A 45 20.03 0.20 14.97
CA ILE A 45 19.38 0.97 13.88
C ILE A 45 18.41 0.08 13.11
N LYS A 46 18.85 -1.13 12.72
CA LYS A 46 18.00 -2.08 12.01
C LYS A 46 16.75 -2.46 12.81
N GLN A 47 16.87 -2.60 14.13
CA GLN A 47 15.73 -2.84 15.00
C GLN A 47 14.78 -1.64 15.02
N SER A 48 15.28 -0.40 15.12
CA SER A 48 14.45 0.80 15.02
C SER A 48 13.72 0.87 13.67
N GLN A 49 14.40 0.58 12.56
CA GLN A 49 13.77 0.51 11.23
C GLN A 49 12.64 -0.54 11.17
N ASN A 50 12.86 -1.72 11.74
CA ASN A 50 11.83 -2.76 11.83
C ASN A 50 10.63 -2.29 12.68
N GLN A 51 10.88 -1.56 13.78
CA GLN A 51 9.80 -0.98 14.59
C GLN A 51 8.97 0.03 13.81
N LEU A 52 9.61 0.90 13.01
CA LEU A 52 8.89 1.84 12.13
C LEU A 52 8.01 1.11 11.12
N LYS A 53 8.51 0.01 10.53
CA LYS A 53 7.74 -0.83 9.59
C LYS A 53 6.52 -1.46 10.27
N THR A 54 6.71 -2.02 11.46
CA THR A 54 5.59 -2.54 12.27
C THR A 54 4.56 -1.44 12.53
N LEU A 55 4.97 -0.25 12.97
CA LEU A 55 4.05 0.86 13.24
C LEU A 55 3.26 1.28 12.01
N LYS A 56 3.90 1.35 10.83
CA LYS A 56 3.19 1.60 9.57
C LYS A 56 2.09 0.58 9.31
N THR A 57 2.37 -0.71 9.47
CA THR A 57 1.35 -1.76 9.33
C THR A 57 0.19 -1.57 10.32
N GLU A 58 0.47 -1.16 11.55
CA GLU A 58 -0.56 -0.89 12.55
C GLU A 58 -1.42 0.34 12.19
N PHE A 59 -0.83 1.42 11.70
CA PHE A 59 -1.58 2.59 11.20
C PHE A 59 -2.50 2.23 10.03
N LEU A 60 -2.00 1.50 9.04
CA LEU A 60 -2.79 1.08 7.88
C LEU A 60 -3.91 0.09 8.30
N THR A 61 -3.65 -0.79 9.27
CA THR A 61 -4.65 -1.71 9.82
C THR A 61 -5.73 -0.99 10.61
N PHE A 62 -5.35 -0.02 11.43
CA PHE A 62 -6.28 0.89 12.10
C PHE A 62 -7.17 1.60 11.08
N GLY A 63 -6.55 2.19 10.05
CA GLY A 63 -7.27 2.88 8.97
C GLY A 63 -8.25 1.99 8.22
N LYS A 64 -7.90 0.74 7.93
CA LYS A 64 -8.80 -0.24 7.31
C LYS A 64 -10.04 -0.52 8.14
N THR A 65 -9.88 -0.55 9.46
CA THR A 65 -10.94 -0.89 10.43
C THR A 65 -11.82 0.31 10.74
N HIS A 66 -11.20 1.46 11.02
CA HIS A 66 -11.87 2.66 11.50
C HIS A 66 -12.19 3.67 10.40
N LYS A 67 -11.67 3.47 9.19
CA LYS A 67 -11.88 4.33 8.01
C LYS A 67 -11.32 5.76 8.15
N TYR A 68 -10.46 5.99 9.13
CA TYR A 68 -9.65 7.20 9.31
C TYR A 68 -8.30 6.85 9.97
N LEU A 69 -7.33 7.76 9.92
CA LEU A 69 -6.05 7.63 10.62
C LEU A 69 -6.03 8.53 11.88
N PRO A 70 -5.42 8.08 12.99
CA PRO A 70 -5.48 8.79 14.26
C PRO A 70 -4.56 10.02 14.30
N CYS A 71 -4.92 11.02 15.09
CA CYS A 71 -4.09 12.20 15.32
C CYS A 71 -2.91 11.90 16.25
N PRO A 72 -1.82 12.70 16.22
CA PRO A 72 -0.72 12.54 17.16
C PRO A 72 -1.12 12.67 18.62
N ASP A 73 -0.41 11.93 19.46
CA ASP A 73 -0.40 12.12 20.91
C ASP A 73 0.57 13.26 21.23
N THR A 74 0.08 14.30 21.90
CA THR A 74 0.80 15.53 22.24
C THR A 74 1.02 15.70 23.73
N ASP A 75 0.39 14.89 24.57
CA ASP A 75 0.54 14.92 26.04
C ASP A 75 1.14 13.64 26.64
N ASN A 76 1.48 12.67 25.79
CA ASN A 76 2.08 11.37 26.10
C ASN A 76 1.21 10.46 26.97
N ASP A 77 -0.12 10.62 26.92
CA ASP A 77 -1.06 9.73 27.61
C ASP A 77 -1.33 8.42 26.84
N GLY A 78 -0.86 8.34 25.59
CA GLY A 78 -0.99 7.22 24.68
C GLY A 78 -2.22 7.28 23.78
N LEU A 79 -3.10 8.26 23.94
CA LEU A 79 -4.29 8.46 23.11
C LEU A 79 -4.05 9.55 22.08
N GLU A 80 -4.76 9.48 20.96
CA GLU A 80 -4.77 10.58 20.00
C GLU A 80 -5.37 11.86 20.63
N ASN A 81 -4.81 13.02 20.30
CA ASN A 81 -5.36 14.29 20.75
C ASN A 81 -6.11 15.02 19.63
N ARG A 82 -7.42 15.14 19.81
CA ARG A 82 -8.32 15.91 18.95
C ARG A 82 -8.92 17.09 19.70
N THR A 83 -9.22 18.15 18.98
CA THR A 83 -9.89 19.35 19.49
C THR A 83 -11.15 19.64 18.67
N ASN A 84 -12.24 19.97 19.34
CA ASN A 84 -13.47 20.37 18.67
C ASN A 84 -13.33 21.76 18.05
N MET A 85 -13.63 21.89 16.76
CA MET A 85 -13.67 23.15 16.03
C MET A 85 -15.03 23.32 15.33
N ILE A 86 -15.63 24.50 15.45
CA ILE A 86 -16.89 24.81 14.76
C ILE A 86 -16.57 25.43 13.41
N VAL A 87 -16.97 24.77 12.33
CA VAL A 87 -16.82 25.25 10.96
C VAL A 87 -18.21 25.32 10.34
N ALA A 88 -18.61 26.54 9.96
CA ALA A 88 -19.99 26.84 9.55
C ALA A 88 -21.02 26.38 10.61
N THR A 89 -21.75 25.30 10.35
CA THR A 89 -22.79 24.74 11.25
C THR A 89 -22.43 23.37 11.80
N GLU A 90 -21.23 22.87 11.53
CA GLU A 90 -20.78 21.55 11.95
C GLU A 90 -19.68 21.68 13.01
N THR A 91 -19.66 20.72 13.95
CA THR A 91 -18.56 20.57 14.90
C THR A 91 -17.70 19.44 14.40
N LEU A 92 -16.44 19.75 14.12
CA LEU A 92 -15.45 18.80 13.58
C LEU A 92 -14.37 18.55 14.63
N ASP A 93 -13.90 17.31 14.71
CA ASP A 93 -12.78 16.93 15.56
C ASP A 93 -11.46 17.02 14.77
N VAL A 94 -10.78 18.16 14.88
CA VAL A 94 -9.46 18.38 14.26
C VAL A 94 -8.34 17.80 15.10
N CYS A 95 -7.18 17.53 14.51
CA CYS A 95 -6.01 17.18 15.29
C CYS A 95 -5.53 18.38 16.13
N ALA A 96 -5.13 18.14 17.38
CA ALA A 96 -4.60 19.19 18.24
C ALA A 96 -3.25 19.74 17.74
N SER A 97 -2.48 18.91 17.04
CA SER A 97 -1.21 19.23 16.39
C SER A 97 -1.01 18.30 15.19
N SER A 98 -0.25 18.73 14.19
CA SER A 98 0.18 17.88 13.08
C SER A 98 1.44 17.06 13.38
N SER A 99 2.03 17.23 14.57
CA SER A 99 3.17 16.42 15.01
C SER A 99 3.13 16.17 16.53
N GLY A 100 3.59 14.99 16.92
CA GLY A 100 3.66 14.51 18.29
C GLY A 100 4.30 13.12 18.36
N THR A 101 3.88 12.31 19.32
CA THR A 101 4.24 10.89 19.41
C THR A 101 3.13 9.99 18.87
N VAL A 102 3.46 8.74 18.63
CA VAL A 102 2.48 7.73 18.17
C VAL A 102 1.44 7.48 19.27
N PRO A 103 0.12 7.55 18.97
CA PRO A 103 -0.96 7.30 19.94
C PRO A 103 -1.14 5.79 20.19
N TYR A 104 -0.21 5.19 20.94
CA TYR A 104 -0.10 3.73 21.06
C TYR A 104 -1.33 3.04 21.65
N LEU A 105 -2.05 3.66 22.58
CA LEU A 105 -3.29 3.08 23.13
C LEU A 105 -4.43 3.15 22.11
N THR A 106 -4.51 4.22 21.31
CA THR A 106 -5.48 4.32 20.19
C THR A 106 -5.22 3.22 19.15
N LEU A 107 -3.94 2.93 18.85
CA LEU A 107 -3.56 1.83 17.96
C LEU A 107 -3.67 0.43 18.60
N GLY A 108 -4.02 0.32 19.88
CA GLY A 108 -4.09 -0.98 20.57
C GLY A 108 -2.72 -1.61 20.86
N LEU A 109 -1.66 -0.81 20.90
CA LEU A 109 -0.28 -1.24 21.11
C LEU A 109 0.17 -1.03 22.56
N GLN A 110 1.34 -1.60 22.88
CA GLN A 110 2.05 -1.32 24.13
C GLN A 110 3.01 -0.14 23.94
N LYS A 111 3.35 0.58 25.02
CA LYS A 111 4.23 1.75 24.95
C LYS A 111 5.62 1.41 24.41
N GLU A 112 6.10 0.19 24.66
CA GLU A 112 7.39 -0.30 24.16
C GLU A 112 7.41 -0.47 22.63
N ALA A 113 6.26 -0.54 21.97
CA ALA A 113 6.17 -0.61 20.51
C ALA A 113 6.48 0.73 19.83
N ILE A 114 6.41 1.84 20.58
CA ILE A 114 6.63 3.19 20.07
C ILE A 114 7.94 3.82 20.54
N THR A 115 8.89 3.00 20.99
CA THR A 115 10.25 3.46 21.32
C THR A 115 11.27 2.85 20.37
N ASP A 116 12.26 3.66 19.99
CA ASP A 116 13.41 3.18 19.23
C ASP A 116 14.35 2.33 20.12
N SER A 117 15.44 1.82 19.51
CA SER A 117 16.43 0.98 20.21
C SER A 117 17.28 1.71 21.26
N TRP A 118 17.08 3.02 21.43
CA TRP A 118 17.67 3.88 22.46
C TRP A 118 16.63 4.43 23.44
N ASN A 119 15.39 3.94 23.36
CA ASN A 119 14.29 4.30 24.24
C ASN A 119 13.81 5.75 24.07
N ASN A 120 14.05 6.36 22.91
CA ASN A 120 13.36 7.59 22.52
C ASN A 120 11.99 7.23 21.92
N LEU A 121 10.98 8.08 22.13
CA LEU A 121 9.68 7.89 21.51
C LEU A 121 9.77 8.19 20.01
N ILE A 122 9.09 7.38 19.21
CA ILE A 122 8.97 7.60 17.77
C ILE A 122 8.16 8.88 17.54
N ARG A 123 8.74 9.79 16.76
CA ARG A 123 8.03 10.98 16.29
C ARG A 123 7.04 10.58 15.21
N TYR A 124 5.82 11.10 15.34
CA TYR A 124 4.74 10.94 14.39
C TYR A 124 4.35 12.32 13.85
N ALA A 125 4.59 12.54 12.56
CA ALA A 125 4.17 13.74 11.86
C ALA A 125 3.13 13.37 10.80
N ILE A 126 2.07 14.15 10.72
CA ILE A 126 0.93 13.96 9.81
C ILE A 126 0.72 15.23 8.98
N ASN A 127 -0.05 15.14 7.90
CA ASN A 127 -0.36 16.27 7.03
C ASN A 127 -0.67 17.54 7.86
N THR A 128 -0.02 18.65 7.52
CA THR A 128 -0.02 19.86 8.38
C THR A 128 -1.38 20.57 8.41
N GLU A 129 -2.24 20.34 7.42
CA GLU A 129 -3.58 20.92 7.35
C GLU A 129 -4.61 20.22 8.25
N THR A 130 -4.23 19.13 8.95
CA THR A 130 -5.10 18.38 9.88
C THR A 130 -5.50 19.16 11.13
N THR A 131 -4.85 20.30 11.39
CA THR A 131 -5.20 21.23 12.47
C THR A 131 -6.23 22.29 12.03
N ASP A 132 -6.55 22.36 10.73
CA ASP A 132 -7.53 23.29 10.17
C ASP A 132 -8.87 22.56 9.96
N GLY A 133 -9.92 23.04 10.65
CA GLY A 133 -11.26 22.48 10.52
C GLY A 133 -11.86 22.60 9.12
N ALA A 134 -11.45 23.59 8.32
CA ALA A 134 -11.91 23.72 6.94
C ALA A 134 -11.24 22.71 5.99
N LYS A 135 -10.19 22.02 6.45
CA LYS A 135 -9.37 21.11 5.63
C LYS A 135 -9.49 19.66 6.06
N ILE A 136 -9.53 19.38 7.36
CA ILE A 136 -9.51 17.99 7.86
C ILE A 136 -10.65 17.13 7.31
N CYS A 137 -11.79 17.71 6.95
CA CYS A 137 -12.90 16.99 6.33
C CYS A 137 -13.29 17.56 4.95
N ASP A 138 -12.36 18.24 4.29
CA ASP A 138 -12.49 18.59 2.87
C ASP A 138 -11.93 17.43 2.04
N LYS A 139 -12.77 16.78 1.22
CA LYS A 139 -12.34 15.68 0.35
C LYS A 139 -11.24 16.09 -0.63
N ARG A 140 -11.03 17.39 -0.86
CA ARG A 140 -9.97 17.94 -1.71
C ARG A 140 -8.68 18.30 -0.96
N SER A 141 -8.53 17.86 0.29
CA SER A 141 -7.30 17.98 1.06
C SER A 141 -6.84 16.61 1.54
N SER A 142 -5.53 16.35 1.51
CA SER A 142 -4.94 15.14 2.11
C SER A 142 -5.18 15.06 3.63
N ALA A 143 -5.54 16.17 4.30
CA ALA A 143 -5.96 16.13 5.69
C ALA A 143 -7.22 15.25 5.91
N SER A 144 -8.01 15.00 4.87
CA SER A 144 -9.19 14.12 4.91
C SER A 144 -8.91 12.66 5.26
N PHE A 145 -7.66 12.19 5.15
CA PHE A 145 -7.27 10.88 5.69
C PHE A 145 -7.49 10.76 7.21
N PHE A 146 -7.60 11.89 7.92
CA PHE A 146 -7.75 11.99 9.37
C PHE A 146 -9.16 12.44 9.80
N CYS A 147 -10.07 12.63 8.83
CA CYS A 147 -11.45 13.02 9.10
C CYS A 147 -12.19 11.89 9.84
N THR A 148 -12.89 12.22 10.91
CA THR A 148 -13.72 11.27 11.66
C THR A 148 -15.19 11.33 11.29
N LEU A 149 -15.59 12.19 10.34
CA LEU A 149 -16.93 12.11 9.76
C LEU A 149 -17.07 10.77 9.04
N ALA A 150 -18.16 10.06 9.34
CA ALA A 150 -18.40 8.70 8.83
C ALA A 150 -17.33 7.65 9.26
N ALA A 151 -16.57 7.91 10.32
CA ALA A 151 -15.70 6.91 10.94
C ALA A 151 -16.43 5.59 11.16
N ASP A 152 -15.69 4.49 11.05
CA ASP A 152 -16.14 3.10 11.13
C ASP A 152 -17.12 2.65 10.03
N THR A 153 -17.54 3.54 9.12
CA THR A 153 -18.50 3.21 8.05
C THR A 153 -17.85 3.25 6.67
N THR A 154 -17.29 4.40 6.28
CA THR A 154 -16.65 4.57 4.98
C THR A 154 -15.53 5.60 5.08
N PRO A 155 -14.43 5.46 4.34
CA PRO A 155 -13.42 6.50 4.24
C PRO A 155 -14.03 7.80 3.73
N TRP A 156 -13.68 8.93 4.36
CA TRP A 156 -14.17 10.24 3.94
C TRP A 156 -13.53 10.72 2.62
N PHE A 157 -12.31 10.26 2.35
CA PHE A 157 -11.52 10.55 1.16
C PHE A 157 -11.82 9.56 0.03
N ASN A 158 -11.43 9.92 -1.20
CA ASN A 158 -11.60 9.10 -2.39
C ASN A 158 -10.30 9.11 -3.25
N MET A 159 -10.35 8.42 -4.39
CA MET A 159 -9.24 8.42 -5.34
C MET A 159 -9.11 9.76 -6.06
N THR A 160 -10.24 10.33 -6.47
CA THR A 160 -10.38 11.48 -7.38
C THR A 160 -10.06 12.82 -6.75
N ASP A 161 -10.82 13.19 -5.72
CA ASP A 161 -10.79 14.52 -5.13
C ASP A 161 -9.60 14.66 -4.19
N THR A 162 -9.26 13.62 -3.45
CA THR A 162 -8.30 13.71 -2.35
C THR A 162 -6.87 13.64 -2.86
N PRO A 163 -6.04 14.68 -2.69
CA PRO A 163 -4.64 14.57 -3.04
C PRO A 163 -3.91 13.54 -2.15
N PRO A 164 -2.82 12.91 -2.61
CA PRO A 164 -2.16 13.15 -3.88
C PRO A 164 -2.93 12.52 -5.07
N ASN A 165 -2.91 13.18 -6.23
CA ASN A 165 -3.36 12.70 -7.54
C ASN A 165 -2.41 13.24 -8.64
N SER A 166 -2.73 13.01 -9.92
CA SER A 166 -1.86 13.35 -11.08
C SER A 166 -1.47 14.82 -11.15
N THR A 167 -2.32 15.69 -10.62
CA THR A 167 -2.17 17.15 -10.75
C THR A 167 -1.90 17.87 -9.44
N ASP A 168 -2.11 17.20 -8.30
CA ASP A 168 -1.94 17.76 -6.96
C ASP A 168 -1.24 16.76 -6.04
N SER A 169 -0.04 17.09 -5.56
CA SER A 169 0.70 16.28 -4.59
C SER A 169 0.15 16.37 -3.15
N GLY A 170 -0.79 17.29 -2.91
CA GLY A 170 -1.47 17.52 -1.64
C GLY A 170 -0.74 18.52 -0.75
N SER A 171 -1.37 19.69 -0.58
CA SER A 171 -0.91 20.71 0.37
C SER A 171 -0.76 20.13 1.77
N GLY A 172 0.34 20.49 2.44
CA GLY A 172 0.67 20.02 3.79
C GLY A 172 1.22 18.60 3.88
N ASN A 173 1.34 17.86 2.77
CA ASN A 173 2.12 16.61 2.74
C ASN A 173 3.62 16.92 2.81
N TYR A 174 4.38 15.99 3.37
CA TYR A 174 5.83 16.12 3.55
C TYR A 174 6.60 15.66 2.32
N THR A 175 7.80 16.22 2.19
CA THR A 175 8.82 15.81 1.23
C THR A 175 9.98 15.13 1.96
N ILE A 176 10.32 13.93 1.51
CA ILE A 176 11.43 13.13 1.99
C ILE A 176 12.56 13.23 0.97
N CYS A 177 13.67 13.84 1.34
CA CYS A 177 14.87 13.89 0.52
C CYS A 177 15.69 12.61 0.66
N ASN A 178 16.25 12.16 -0.46
CA ASN A 178 17.08 10.96 -0.48
C ASN A 178 18.49 11.20 0.12
N GLN A 179 19.21 10.11 0.36
CA GLN A 179 20.51 10.12 1.03
C GLN A 179 21.63 10.84 0.26
N LYS A 180 21.44 11.15 -1.03
CA LYS A 180 22.45 11.82 -1.87
C LYS A 180 22.30 13.34 -1.86
N THR A 181 21.20 13.82 -1.31
CA THR A 181 20.88 15.25 -1.23
C THR A 181 21.78 15.93 -0.21
N ALA A 182 22.32 17.11 -0.57
CA ALA A 182 23.19 17.85 0.33
C ALA A 182 22.40 18.71 1.33
N SER A 183 21.26 19.24 0.89
CA SER A 183 20.33 20.04 1.69
C SER A 183 18.92 19.74 1.22
N CYS A 184 18.05 19.41 2.17
CA CYS A 184 16.63 19.17 1.93
C CYS A 184 15.91 20.48 2.26
N ASP A 185 15.22 21.07 1.30
CA ASP A 185 14.41 22.27 1.47
C ASP A 185 13.56 22.48 0.20
N ALA A 186 12.82 23.59 0.15
CA ALA A 186 11.98 23.94 -1.00
C ALA A 186 12.72 24.16 -2.33
N SER A 187 14.05 24.23 -2.33
CA SER A 187 14.89 24.31 -3.52
C SER A 187 15.42 22.95 -4.00
N THR A 188 15.19 21.86 -3.24
CA THR A 188 15.63 20.52 -3.62
C THR A 188 14.97 20.09 -4.93
N THR A 189 15.79 19.73 -5.92
CA THR A 189 15.31 19.23 -7.22
C THR A 189 14.73 17.83 -7.09
N MET A 190 13.86 17.42 -8.03
CA MET A 190 13.25 16.08 -8.07
C MET A 190 14.25 14.91 -7.96
N GLN A 191 15.49 15.05 -8.47
CA GLN A 191 16.53 14.01 -8.33
C GLN A 191 17.01 13.78 -6.89
N GLY A 192 16.78 14.75 -6.01
CA GLY A 192 17.11 14.73 -4.60
C GLY A 192 15.95 14.30 -3.70
N ILE A 193 14.78 14.04 -4.28
CA ILE A 193 13.56 13.67 -3.57
C ILE A 193 13.37 12.16 -3.70
N ASP A 194 13.02 11.52 -2.59
CA ASP A 194 12.62 10.10 -2.51
C ASP A 194 11.09 9.97 -2.57
N LEU A 195 10.38 10.90 -1.92
CA LEU A 195 8.92 10.98 -1.86
C LEU A 195 8.48 12.42 -1.60
N ASN A 196 7.45 12.95 -2.29
CA ASN A 196 6.87 14.28 -2.05
C ASN A 196 5.37 14.26 -1.74
N THR A 197 4.81 13.08 -1.49
CA THR A 197 3.38 12.87 -1.22
C THR A 197 3.16 12.19 0.13
N ALA A 198 4.09 12.36 1.08
CA ALA A 198 4.03 11.72 2.40
C ALA A 198 2.97 12.41 3.29
N SER A 199 1.85 11.74 3.52
CA SER A 199 0.82 12.23 4.47
C SER A 199 1.15 11.87 5.91
N ILE A 200 2.03 10.88 6.13
CA ILE A 200 2.57 10.50 7.43
C ILE A 200 4.09 10.33 7.32
N VAL A 201 4.81 10.78 8.35
CA VAL A 201 6.23 10.49 8.58
C VAL A 201 6.42 9.94 10.00
N LEU A 202 7.03 8.76 10.09
CA LEU A 202 7.51 8.15 11.31
C LEU A 202 9.03 8.28 11.39
N LEU A 203 9.53 8.80 12.51
CA LEU A 203 10.94 9.09 12.68
C LEU A 203 11.47 8.55 14.01
N ALA A 204 12.54 7.75 13.91
CA ALA A 204 13.39 7.36 15.03
C ALA A 204 14.67 8.17 14.99
N TYR A 205 14.93 8.98 16.03
CA TYR A 205 16.16 9.76 16.18
C TYR A 205 17.35 8.93 16.70
N ASN A 206 17.13 7.68 17.11
CA ASN A 206 18.19 6.74 17.48
C ASN A 206 19.18 7.31 18.53
N GLN A 207 20.49 7.25 18.30
CA GLN A 207 21.48 7.46 19.35
C GLN A 207 21.47 8.88 19.92
N ASP A 208 21.16 9.90 19.11
CA ASP A 208 21.17 11.30 19.53
C ASP A 208 19.78 11.85 19.91
N GLY A 209 18.74 11.01 19.85
CA GLY A 209 17.36 11.46 20.00
C GLY A 209 17.04 12.23 21.27
N SER A 210 17.62 11.86 22.40
CA SER A 210 17.43 12.64 23.64
C SER A 210 17.97 14.06 23.52
N GLN A 211 19.11 14.26 22.84
CA GLN A 211 19.71 15.57 22.61
C GLN A 211 18.90 16.36 21.56
N THR A 212 18.55 15.69 20.46
CA THR A 212 17.78 16.26 19.35
C THR A 212 16.43 16.79 19.82
N LEU A 213 15.69 15.99 20.59
CA LEU A 213 14.36 16.36 21.12
C LEU A 213 14.42 17.49 22.15
N ASN A 214 15.52 17.64 22.89
CA ASN A 214 15.68 18.70 23.88
C ASN A 214 16.10 20.04 23.25
N ASN A 215 16.88 20.00 22.15
CA ASN A 215 17.36 21.22 21.50
C ASN A 215 17.63 20.99 20.01
N CYS A 216 16.58 21.05 19.21
CA CYS A 216 16.69 20.94 17.75
C CYS A 216 17.60 22.01 17.13
N SER A 217 17.58 23.24 17.68
CA SER A 217 18.32 24.37 17.11
C SER A 217 19.85 24.20 17.14
N GLU A 218 20.36 23.36 18.04
CA GLU A 218 21.77 23.02 18.20
C GLU A 218 22.21 21.78 17.40
N GLN A 219 21.27 21.09 16.73
CA GLN A 219 21.62 20.00 15.82
C GLN A 219 22.18 20.55 14.50
N ASN A 220 22.86 19.68 13.76
CA ASN A 220 23.48 20.01 12.48
C ASN A 220 22.94 19.09 11.37
N SER A 221 23.18 19.47 10.11
CA SER A 221 22.93 18.60 8.96
C SER A 221 21.47 18.12 8.89
N ALA A 222 21.25 16.88 8.48
CA ALA A 222 19.96 16.24 8.31
C ALA A 222 19.18 16.02 9.62
N THR A 223 19.84 15.79 10.76
CA THR A 223 19.14 15.67 12.05
C THR A 223 18.44 16.97 12.42
N LYS A 224 19.05 18.12 12.08
CA LYS A 224 18.43 19.43 12.27
C LYS A 224 17.17 19.59 11.43
N GLU A 225 17.26 19.22 10.16
CA GLU A 225 16.11 19.19 9.24
C GLU A 225 14.98 18.35 9.85
N ASN A 226 15.30 17.13 10.29
CA ASN A 226 14.32 16.18 10.80
C ASN A 226 13.65 16.61 12.12
N CYS A 227 14.08 17.70 12.77
CA CYS A 227 13.51 18.18 14.03
C CYS A 227 12.93 19.59 13.97
N ASP A 228 13.09 20.34 12.88
CA ASP A 228 12.76 21.78 12.83
C ASP A 228 11.27 22.09 12.60
N ASN A 229 10.49 21.05 12.26
CA ASN A 229 9.03 21.07 12.08
C ASN A 229 8.55 21.77 10.82
N ASP A 230 9.34 21.78 9.75
CA ASP A 230 8.85 22.18 8.43
C ASP A 230 8.31 20.97 7.61
N LEU A 231 8.16 21.14 6.29
CA LEU A 231 7.61 20.12 5.39
C LEU A 231 8.66 19.13 4.87
N TYR A 232 9.91 19.22 5.30
CA TYR A 232 11.03 18.49 4.73
C TYR A 232 11.66 17.55 5.77
N PHE A 233 11.98 16.33 5.31
CA PHE A 233 12.74 15.36 6.09
C PHE A 233 13.88 14.83 5.22
N HIS A 234 15.05 14.66 5.83
CA HIS A 234 16.26 14.29 5.13
C HIS A 234 16.79 12.94 5.61
N GLN A 235 16.78 11.95 4.71
CA GLN A 235 17.25 10.59 5.00
C GLN A 235 18.76 10.42 5.13
N SER A 236 19.61 11.37 4.70
CA SER A 236 21.09 11.43 4.68
C SER A 236 21.93 10.14 4.87
N GLN A 237 23.12 10.08 4.27
CA GLN A 237 24.03 8.96 4.58
C GLN A 237 24.42 8.95 6.06
N ALA A 238 24.42 7.77 6.67
CA ALA A 238 24.85 7.58 8.05
C ALA A 238 26.30 8.05 8.24
N ASP A 239 26.54 8.88 9.25
CA ASP A 239 27.83 9.46 9.55
C ASP A 239 28.07 9.46 11.07
N ASN A 240 29.30 9.11 11.47
CA ASN A 240 29.72 9.03 12.87
C ASN A 240 30.59 10.23 13.30
N GLN A 241 30.84 11.19 12.40
CA GLN A 241 31.61 12.39 12.71
C GLN A 241 30.77 13.36 13.53
N THR A 242 31.31 13.85 14.65
CA THR A 242 30.57 14.69 15.61
C THR A 242 29.88 15.91 15.01
N GLN A 243 30.38 16.50 13.92
CA GLN A 243 29.75 17.67 13.28
C GLN A 243 28.65 17.32 12.28
N ASN A 244 28.67 16.09 11.75
CA ASN A 244 27.75 15.61 10.72
C ASN A 244 27.02 14.34 11.15
N PHE A 245 27.00 14.05 12.46
CA PHE A 245 26.49 12.80 12.99
C PHE A 245 25.06 12.60 12.50
N PHE A 246 24.78 11.41 11.98
CA PHE A 246 23.47 11.08 11.44
C PHE A 246 23.24 9.59 11.56
N ASP A 247 22.20 9.23 12.29
CA ASP A 247 21.71 7.86 12.41
C ASP A 247 20.18 7.76 12.40
N ASP A 248 19.47 8.85 12.12
CA ASP A 248 18.01 8.88 12.04
C ASP A 248 17.47 7.82 11.08
N SER A 249 16.33 7.24 11.42
CA SER A 249 15.57 6.36 10.54
C SER A 249 14.21 6.96 10.27
N ILE A 250 13.94 7.25 9.00
CA ILE A 250 12.68 7.80 8.51
C ILE A 250 11.91 6.71 7.77
N LEU A 251 10.61 6.64 8.02
CA LEU A 251 9.67 5.87 7.23
C LEU A 251 8.44 6.72 6.97
N ALA A 252 8.12 6.92 5.70
CA ALA A 252 6.97 7.70 5.28
C ALA A 252 5.86 6.78 4.76
N ILE A 253 4.61 7.23 4.91
CA ILE A 253 3.43 6.61 4.30
C ILE A 253 2.83 7.66 3.36
N SER A 254 2.83 7.35 2.06
CA SER A 254 2.28 8.25 1.06
C SER A 254 0.75 8.26 1.10
N GLY A 255 0.13 9.34 0.64
CA GLY A 255 -1.31 9.37 0.47
C GLY A 255 -1.81 8.30 -0.51
N TYR A 256 -1.00 7.93 -1.52
CA TYR A 256 -1.29 6.80 -2.41
C TYR A 256 -1.32 5.47 -1.67
N GLU A 257 -0.37 5.25 -0.75
CA GLU A 257 -0.35 4.03 0.06
C GLU A 257 -1.55 3.95 1.00
N ILE A 258 -1.97 5.08 1.57
CA ILE A 258 -3.19 5.19 2.39
C ILE A 258 -4.40 4.83 1.54
N LYS A 259 -4.59 5.48 0.39
CA LYS A 259 -5.67 5.19 -0.57
C LYS A 259 -5.70 3.71 -0.97
N ALA A 260 -4.57 3.18 -1.42
CA ALA A 260 -4.44 1.80 -1.85
C ALA A 260 -4.69 0.78 -0.72
N ASN A 261 -4.54 1.16 0.54
CA ASN A 261 -4.85 0.26 1.66
C ASN A 261 -6.27 0.44 2.21
N LEU A 262 -6.80 1.66 2.24
CA LEU A 262 -8.07 1.97 2.91
C LEU A 262 -9.26 1.99 1.94
N LEU A 263 -9.04 2.36 0.67
CA LEU A 263 -10.05 2.35 -0.41
C LEU A 263 -10.04 1.05 -1.20
N ALA A 264 -8.95 0.30 -1.14
CA ALA A 264 -9.00 -1.15 -1.25
C ALA A 264 -9.77 -1.68 -0.03
N ASN A 265 -11.08 -1.41 0.01
CA ASN A 265 -11.95 -2.38 0.65
C ASN A 265 -11.55 -3.71 0.05
N ASN A 266 -11.31 -4.70 0.92
CA ASN A 266 -11.22 -6.06 0.45
C ASN A 266 -12.39 -6.20 -0.49
N ILE A 267 -12.13 -6.44 -1.78
CA ILE A 267 -13.17 -7.03 -2.57
C ILE A 267 -13.27 -8.43 -1.98
N ASN A 268 -14.04 -8.51 -0.90
CA ASN A 268 -14.19 -9.71 -0.12
C ASN A 268 -14.93 -10.62 -1.07
N TRP A 269 -14.24 -11.69 -1.43
CA TRP A 269 -14.91 -12.85 -1.94
C TRP A 269 -15.80 -13.36 -0.81
N ASP A 270 -17.03 -12.85 -0.74
CA ASP A 270 -18.08 -13.48 0.01
C ASP A 270 -18.34 -14.79 -0.73
N SER A 271 -17.73 -15.86 -0.20
CA SER A 271 -17.79 -17.19 -0.78
C SER A 271 -19.24 -17.51 -1.07
N TYR A 272 -19.55 -17.68 -2.35
CA TYR A 272 -20.88 -18.00 -2.84
C TYR A 272 -21.47 -19.16 -2.02
N THR A 273 -22.40 -18.86 -1.11
CA THR A 273 -23.18 -19.86 -0.40
C THR A 273 -24.65 -19.55 -0.63
N SER A 274 -25.26 -20.31 -1.55
CA SER A 274 -26.69 -20.23 -1.82
C SER A 274 -27.45 -20.58 -0.55
N THR A 275 -27.90 -19.58 0.21
CA THR A 275 -29.17 -19.53 0.95
C THR A 275 -29.22 -18.26 1.79
N SER A 276 -29.97 -17.27 1.30
CA SER A 276 -30.58 -16.16 2.05
C SER A 276 -29.67 -15.34 2.98
N SER A 277 -29.33 -14.14 2.50
CA SER A 277 -28.75 -12.98 3.20
C SER A 277 -27.37 -13.18 3.81
N HIS A 278 -26.34 -12.83 3.04
CA HIS A 278 -25.18 -12.11 3.55
C HIS A 278 -25.20 -10.71 2.90
N SER A 279 -24.81 -9.69 3.67
CA SER A 279 -24.64 -8.29 3.19
C SER A 279 -25.91 -7.49 2.88
N GLY A 280 -27.11 -7.95 3.27
CA GLY A 280 -28.34 -7.15 3.17
C GLY A 280 -28.93 -6.99 1.76
N LEU A 281 -28.34 -7.61 0.73
CA LEU A 281 -28.85 -7.63 -0.64
C LEU A 281 -29.89 -8.76 -0.81
N THR A 282 -31.02 -8.45 -1.46
CA THR A 282 -32.06 -9.43 -1.83
C THR A 282 -32.01 -9.66 -3.34
N PRO A 283 -31.74 -10.89 -3.82
CA PRO A 283 -31.64 -11.16 -5.26
C PRO A 283 -32.94 -10.82 -6.00
N THR A 284 -32.83 -10.05 -7.10
CA THR A 284 -33.91 -9.87 -8.08
C THR A 284 -33.99 -11.08 -9.02
N TYR A 285 -32.85 -11.73 -9.26
CA TYR A 285 -32.75 -12.99 -9.99
C TYR A 285 -31.70 -13.91 -9.36
N GLU A 286 -32.03 -15.20 -9.22
CA GLU A 286 -31.09 -16.24 -8.79
C GLU A 286 -31.35 -17.52 -9.58
N ASP A 287 -30.33 -18.05 -10.25
CA ASP A 287 -30.40 -19.34 -10.93
C ASP A 287 -29.06 -20.06 -10.94
N PHE A 288 -29.08 -21.34 -11.27
CA PHE A 288 -27.89 -22.16 -11.35
C PHE A 288 -27.03 -21.83 -12.59
N ASP A 289 -27.66 -21.59 -13.74
CA ASP A 289 -27.01 -21.08 -14.94
C ASP A 289 -27.86 -19.95 -15.55
N LEU A 290 -27.24 -19.08 -16.34
CA LEU A 290 -27.94 -18.13 -17.18
C LEU A 290 -27.67 -18.41 -18.66
N THR A 291 -28.74 -18.65 -19.40
CA THR A 291 -28.72 -18.99 -20.83
C THR A 291 -29.64 -18.06 -21.62
N ALA A 292 -29.54 -18.09 -22.95
CA ALA A 292 -30.31 -17.20 -23.82
C ALA A 292 -31.83 -17.45 -23.79
N ASP A 293 -32.29 -18.57 -23.22
CA ASP A 293 -33.72 -18.89 -23.06
C ASP A 293 -34.32 -18.29 -21.77
N ASP A 294 -33.47 -17.80 -20.87
CA ASP A 294 -33.89 -17.29 -19.56
C ASP A 294 -34.32 -15.83 -19.64
N ASN A 295 -35.36 -15.48 -18.88
CA ASN A 295 -35.88 -14.11 -18.81
C ASN A 295 -35.51 -13.47 -17.48
N VAL A 296 -34.41 -12.73 -17.47
CA VAL A 296 -33.94 -11.97 -16.32
C VAL A 296 -34.78 -10.70 -16.17
N PRO A 297 -35.39 -10.44 -14.99
CA PRO A 297 -35.98 -9.15 -14.70
C PRO A 297 -34.85 -8.13 -14.52
N ILE A 298 -34.82 -7.13 -15.39
CA ILE A 298 -33.84 -6.05 -15.40
C ILE A 298 -34.59 -4.72 -15.37
N SER A 299 -34.09 -3.76 -14.60
CA SER A 299 -34.56 -2.39 -14.55
C SER A 299 -33.53 -1.45 -15.16
N ASN A 300 -33.99 -0.47 -15.94
CA ASN A 300 -33.12 0.57 -16.49
C ASN A 300 -33.31 1.90 -15.74
N SER A 301 -33.70 1.82 -14.48
CA SER A 301 -34.04 2.99 -13.66
C SER A 301 -32.86 3.28 -12.73
N PRO A 302 -32.29 4.50 -12.74
CA PRO A 302 -31.13 4.83 -11.91
C PRO A 302 -31.40 4.72 -10.40
N ASP A 303 -32.67 4.67 -9.99
CA ASP A 303 -33.10 4.51 -8.59
C ASP A 303 -33.39 3.04 -8.20
N GLU A 304 -33.29 2.08 -9.12
CA GLU A 304 -33.59 0.66 -8.88
C GLU A 304 -32.34 -0.19 -9.15
N GLN A 305 -31.88 -0.92 -8.13
CA GLN A 305 -30.78 -1.88 -8.26
C GLN A 305 -31.28 -3.26 -8.66
N ASP A 306 -30.59 -3.90 -9.59
CA ASP A 306 -30.68 -5.31 -9.90
C ASP A 306 -29.62 -6.13 -9.16
N VAL A 307 -30.05 -7.26 -8.59
CA VAL A 307 -29.17 -8.18 -7.86
C VAL A 307 -29.29 -9.57 -8.49
N ILE A 308 -28.32 -9.91 -9.33
CA ILE A 308 -28.29 -11.12 -10.15
C ILE A 308 -27.26 -12.10 -9.61
N LEU A 309 -27.71 -13.30 -9.22
CA LEU A 309 -26.84 -14.35 -8.69
C LEU A 309 -26.88 -15.60 -9.59
N ILE A 310 -25.75 -15.95 -10.19
CA ILE A 310 -25.60 -17.13 -11.05
C ILE A 310 -24.64 -18.13 -10.41
N ASN A 311 -25.13 -19.29 -10.01
CA ASN A 311 -24.36 -20.21 -9.15
C ASN A 311 -23.24 -20.94 -9.90
N ARG A 312 -23.37 -21.06 -11.23
CA ARG A 312 -22.42 -21.75 -12.08
C ARG A 312 -22.05 -20.92 -13.30
N ASN A 313 -22.70 -21.08 -14.46
CA ASN A 313 -22.22 -20.45 -15.69
C ASN A 313 -23.23 -19.45 -16.26
N MET A 314 -22.70 -18.40 -16.88
CA MET A 314 -23.45 -17.53 -17.78
C MET A 314 -22.96 -17.77 -19.21
N THR A 315 -23.87 -18.10 -20.12
CA THR A 315 -23.56 -18.40 -21.54
C THR A 315 -24.35 -17.56 -22.53
N THR A 316 -24.90 -16.45 -22.06
CA THR A 316 -25.65 -15.46 -22.84
C THR A 316 -25.11 -14.07 -22.55
N ASP A 317 -25.38 -13.14 -23.45
CA ASP A 317 -25.17 -11.72 -23.21
C ASP A 317 -26.18 -11.21 -22.17
N LEU A 318 -25.78 -10.20 -21.40
CA LEU A 318 -26.59 -9.54 -20.39
C LEU A 318 -26.23 -8.06 -20.34
N ASP A 319 -27.24 -7.21 -20.12
CA ASP A 319 -27.15 -5.76 -20.11
C ASP A 319 -28.07 -5.28 -18.97
N LEU A 320 -27.49 -4.83 -17.86
CA LEU A 320 -28.24 -4.51 -16.63
C LEU A 320 -28.85 -3.09 -16.65
N GLY A 321 -28.41 -2.24 -17.57
CA GLY A 321 -29.09 -0.97 -17.84
C GLY A 321 -28.63 0.14 -16.93
N GLY A 322 -29.33 0.40 -15.82
CA GLY A 322 -28.84 1.42 -14.91
C GLY A 322 -29.49 1.37 -13.55
N GLY A 323 -28.80 1.91 -12.55
CA GLY A 323 -28.97 1.57 -11.15
C GLY A 323 -27.63 1.10 -10.59
N ASP A 324 -27.46 1.06 -9.25
CA ASP A 324 -26.24 0.51 -8.64
C ASP A 324 -26.34 -1.02 -8.57
N ASP A 325 -25.96 -1.73 -9.63
CA ASP A 325 -26.25 -3.15 -9.83
C ASP A 325 -25.23 -4.10 -9.19
N TYR A 326 -25.67 -5.34 -8.93
CA TYR A 326 -24.84 -6.40 -8.38
C TYR A 326 -24.99 -7.69 -9.18
N LEU A 327 -23.88 -8.19 -9.74
CA LEU A 327 -23.83 -9.46 -10.45
C LEU A 327 -22.71 -10.37 -9.92
N ALA A 328 -23.07 -11.60 -9.56
CA ALA A 328 -22.10 -12.63 -9.19
C ALA A 328 -22.27 -13.92 -10.03
N ILE A 329 -21.15 -14.43 -10.55
CA ILE A 329 -21.06 -15.65 -11.36
C ILE A 329 -20.12 -16.64 -10.66
N GLY A 330 -20.66 -17.77 -10.21
CA GLY A 330 -19.95 -18.77 -9.41
C GLY A 330 -18.94 -19.63 -10.17
N ASN A 331 -18.95 -19.59 -11.51
CA ASN A 331 -17.96 -20.23 -12.38
C ASN A 331 -17.72 -19.35 -13.62
N ASN A 332 -18.08 -19.77 -14.83
CA ASN A 332 -17.57 -19.13 -16.05
C ASN A 332 -18.58 -18.18 -16.70
N LEU A 333 -18.07 -17.08 -17.25
CA LEU A 333 -18.75 -16.22 -18.21
C LEU A 333 -18.24 -16.55 -19.62
N ALA A 334 -19.07 -17.20 -20.42
CA ALA A 334 -18.71 -17.71 -21.75
C ALA A 334 -19.90 -17.65 -22.71
N SER A 335 -20.33 -16.44 -23.08
CA SER A 335 -21.39 -16.26 -24.06
C SER A 335 -21.02 -16.90 -25.41
N THR A 336 -22.02 -17.51 -26.02
CA THR A 336 -21.90 -18.23 -27.30
C THR A 336 -22.22 -17.35 -28.51
N ASP A 337 -22.52 -16.07 -28.27
CA ASP A 337 -22.86 -15.12 -29.31
C ASP A 337 -21.67 -14.72 -30.17
N SER A 338 -21.97 -14.19 -31.36
CA SER A 338 -20.94 -13.79 -32.34
C SER A 338 -20.09 -12.59 -31.90
N ASN A 339 -20.59 -11.81 -30.94
CA ASN A 339 -19.92 -10.67 -30.33
C ASN A 339 -20.37 -10.59 -28.86
N PRO A 340 -19.89 -11.52 -28.02
CA PRO A 340 -20.43 -11.70 -26.68
C PRO A 340 -20.15 -10.48 -25.81
N LYS A 341 -21.17 -10.00 -25.09
CA LYS A 341 -21.05 -8.84 -24.17
C LYS A 341 -21.75 -9.07 -22.83
N LEU A 342 -21.11 -8.64 -21.76
CA LEU A 342 -21.72 -8.35 -20.46
C LEU A 342 -21.59 -6.84 -20.22
N ASP A 343 -22.72 -6.17 -20.02
CA ASP A 343 -22.86 -4.72 -19.78
C ASP A 343 -23.45 -4.51 -18.39
N MET A 344 -22.78 -3.77 -17.50
CA MET A 344 -23.33 -3.40 -16.19
C MET A 344 -24.17 -2.12 -16.30
N GLY A 345 -23.71 -1.09 -17.01
CA GLY A 345 -24.53 0.03 -17.43
C GLY A 345 -24.21 1.34 -16.69
N ASP A 346 -25.23 2.14 -16.36
CA ASP A 346 -25.05 3.40 -15.63
C ASP A 346 -25.28 3.18 -14.12
N GLY A 347 -24.33 3.51 -13.26
CA GLY A 347 -24.44 3.33 -11.80
C GLY A 347 -23.11 2.90 -11.17
N ASN A 348 -23.08 2.73 -9.86
CA ASN A 348 -21.89 2.19 -9.17
C ASN A 348 -22.07 0.68 -8.98
N ASP A 349 -21.58 -0.07 -9.96
CA ASP A 349 -21.89 -1.48 -10.10
C ASP A 349 -20.85 -2.39 -9.44
N GLN A 350 -21.27 -3.61 -9.15
CA GLN A 350 -20.41 -4.64 -8.58
C GLN A 350 -20.52 -5.95 -9.35
N LEU A 351 -19.40 -6.36 -9.96
CA LEU A 351 -19.28 -7.59 -10.73
C LEU A 351 -18.27 -8.56 -10.11
N TYR A 352 -18.70 -9.80 -9.91
CA TYR A 352 -17.86 -10.88 -9.41
C TYR A 352 -17.93 -12.10 -10.33
N ILE A 353 -16.79 -12.56 -10.82
CA ILE A 353 -16.69 -13.77 -11.65
C ILE A 353 -15.63 -14.70 -11.02
N VAL A 354 -16.07 -15.84 -10.49
CA VAL A 354 -15.18 -16.78 -9.80
C VAL A 354 -14.29 -17.56 -10.77
N GLY A 355 -14.85 -17.96 -11.91
CA GLY A 355 -14.13 -18.72 -12.94
C GLY A 355 -13.53 -17.83 -14.00
N THR A 356 -13.55 -18.29 -15.25
CA THR A 356 -12.96 -17.58 -16.40
C THR A 356 -13.98 -16.67 -17.07
N ALA A 357 -13.52 -15.50 -17.51
CA ALA A 357 -14.27 -14.61 -18.39
C ALA A 357 -13.71 -14.64 -19.81
N THR A 358 -14.46 -15.26 -20.74
CA THR A 358 -14.12 -15.29 -22.19
C THR A 358 -15.00 -14.37 -23.02
N THR A 359 -15.89 -13.63 -22.36
CA THR A 359 -16.79 -12.61 -22.93
C THR A 359 -16.26 -11.23 -22.60
N SER A 360 -16.48 -10.24 -23.46
CA SER A 360 -16.13 -8.86 -23.14
C SER A 360 -17.01 -8.32 -22.01
N VAL A 361 -16.40 -7.63 -21.05
CA VAL A 361 -17.08 -6.99 -19.92
C VAL A 361 -17.02 -5.47 -20.11
N TYR A 362 -18.14 -4.80 -19.90
CA TYR A 362 -18.28 -3.35 -19.87
C TYR A 362 -18.90 -3.01 -18.52
N LEU A 363 -18.23 -2.16 -17.72
CA LEU A 363 -18.78 -1.71 -16.43
C LEU A 363 -19.70 -0.52 -16.69
N GLY A 364 -19.21 0.59 -17.24
CA GLY A 364 -20.03 1.64 -17.83
C GLY A 364 -19.75 3.00 -17.21
N ASP A 365 -20.79 3.74 -16.81
CA ASP A 365 -20.65 5.06 -16.19
C ASP A 365 -20.91 4.95 -14.69
N GLY A 366 -19.92 5.25 -13.84
CA GLY A 366 -20.01 5.28 -12.38
C GLY A 366 -18.76 4.71 -11.70
N ASP A 367 -18.72 4.71 -10.37
CA ASP A 367 -17.57 4.17 -9.62
C ASP A 367 -17.73 2.65 -9.43
N ASP A 368 -17.24 1.85 -10.38
CA ASP A 368 -17.51 0.42 -10.46
C ASP A 368 -16.48 -0.45 -9.73
N ALA A 369 -16.89 -1.68 -9.38
CA ALA A 369 -16.03 -2.70 -8.81
C ALA A 369 -16.14 -4.02 -9.57
N PHE A 370 -15.02 -4.55 -10.06
CA PHE A 370 -14.96 -5.83 -10.78
C PHE A 370 -13.89 -6.77 -10.21
N VAL A 371 -14.26 -8.02 -9.92
CA VAL A 371 -13.31 -9.09 -9.59
C VAL A 371 -13.44 -10.28 -10.50
N LEU A 372 -12.29 -10.67 -11.04
CA LEU A 372 -12.09 -11.92 -11.74
C LEU A 372 -11.19 -12.84 -10.92
N GLY A 373 -11.73 -13.99 -10.50
CA GLY A 373 -11.04 -14.97 -9.67
C GLY A 373 -9.95 -15.77 -10.39
N THR A 374 -9.87 -15.69 -11.71
CA THR A 374 -8.89 -16.44 -12.53
C THR A 374 -8.22 -15.58 -13.59
N ASP A 375 -7.66 -16.21 -14.62
CA ASP A 375 -6.97 -15.55 -15.72
C ASP A 375 -7.95 -14.79 -16.63
N MET A 376 -7.59 -13.57 -16.98
CA MET A 376 -8.26 -12.75 -17.96
C MET A 376 -7.89 -13.20 -19.38
N GLN A 377 -8.91 -13.56 -20.16
CA GLN A 377 -8.75 -14.07 -21.54
C GLN A 377 -9.52 -13.24 -22.59
N SER A 378 -10.38 -12.33 -22.14
CA SER A 378 -11.16 -11.41 -22.98
C SER A 378 -11.01 -9.98 -22.48
N GLN A 379 -11.61 -9.03 -23.20
CA GLN A 379 -11.48 -7.60 -22.90
C GLN A 379 -12.38 -7.17 -21.74
N ALA A 380 -11.92 -6.22 -20.93
CA ALA A 380 -12.76 -5.46 -20.01
C ALA A 380 -12.55 -3.95 -20.23
N PHE A 381 -13.64 -3.19 -20.11
CA PHE A 381 -13.65 -1.74 -20.20
C PHE A 381 -14.40 -1.23 -18.97
N SER A 382 -13.79 -0.37 -18.16
CA SER A 382 -14.50 0.17 -16.99
C SER A 382 -15.34 1.38 -17.34
N GLY A 383 -14.82 2.35 -18.11
CA GLY A 383 -15.63 3.44 -18.65
C GLY A 383 -15.38 4.77 -17.97
N ASP A 384 -16.42 5.49 -17.57
CA ASP A 384 -16.30 6.80 -16.90
C ASP A 384 -16.55 6.63 -15.40
N GLY A 385 -15.63 7.04 -14.53
CA GLY A 385 -15.77 6.91 -13.08
C GLY A 385 -14.47 6.47 -12.42
N ASN A 386 -14.49 6.20 -11.11
CA ASN A 386 -13.29 5.77 -10.39
C ASN A 386 -13.38 4.29 -10.05
N ASP A 387 -12.84 3.50 -10.95
CA ASP A 387 -13.10 2.09 -11.01
C ASP A 387 -12.06 1.26 -10.26
N LYS A 388 -12.51 0.10 -9.79
CA LYS A 388 -11.69 -0.85 -9.04
C LYS A 388 -11.78 -2.21 -9.67
N ILE A 389 -10.72 -2.63 -10.34
CA ILE A 389 -10.65 -3.96 -10.96
C ILE A 389 -9.60 -4.82 -10.26
N TRP A 390 -9.96 -6.03 -9.85
CA TRP A 390 -9.00 -7.03 -9.38
C TRP A 390 -9.04 -8.30 -10.22
N ILE A 391 -7.96 -8.53 -10.97
CA ILE A 391 -7.70 -9.77 -11.67
C ILE A 391 -6.81 -10.64 -10.77
N GLN A 392 -7.38 -11.65 -10.11
CA GLN A 392 -6.66 -12.50 -9.17
C GLN A 392 -5.69 -13.47 -9.85
N GLY A 393 -5.89 -13.76 -11.14
CA GLY A 393 -5.00 -14.59 -11.96
C GLY A 393 -4.00 -13.79 -12.78
N ASN A 394 -3.84 -14.20 -14.04
CA ASN A 394 -2.95 -13.60 -15.02
C ASN A 394 -3.74 -12.84 -16.09
N ILE A 395 -3.12 -11.82 -16.67
CA ILE A 395 -3.60 -11.14 -17.87
C ILE A 395 -2.89 -11.76 -19.08
N LEU A 396 -3.57 -12.67 -19.78
CA LEU A 396 -2.98 -13.46 -20.86
C LEU A 396 -3.06 -12.73 -22.21
N GLU A 397 -2.32 -13.23 -23.20
CA GLU A 397 -2.33 -12.67 -24.56
C GLU A 397 -3.75 -12.74 -25.16
N GLY A 398 -4.37 -11.58 -25.37
CA GLY A 398 -5.73 -11.48 -25.91
C GLY A 398 -5.87 -11.97 -27.35
N TYR A 399 -6.98 -12.67 -27.63
CA TYR A 399 -7.30 -13.23 -28.95
C TYR A 399 -7.90 -12.16 -29.87
N GLY A 400 -7.09 -11.22 -30.40
CA GLY A 400 -7.69 -10.09 -31.12
C GLY A 400 -6.76 -9.11 -31.84
N THR A 401 -5.66 -9.56 -32.44
CA THR A 401 -4.82 -8.66 -33.25
C THR A 401 -5.48 -8.30 -34.59
N ARG A 402 -6.42 -7.33 -34.60
CA ARG A 402 -6.77 -6.65 -35.85
C ARG A 402 -5.56 -5.81 -36.29
N ARG A 403 -4.83 -6.34 -37.29
CA ARG A 403 -3.67 -5.74 -37.99
C ARG A 403 -3.51 -4.23 -37.75
N GLY A 404 -2.59 -3.85 -36.88
CA GLY A 404 -2.00 -2.51 -36.83
C GLY A 404 -2.53 -1.54 -35.76
N ARG A 405 -3.45 -1.95 -34.88
CA ARG A 405 -3.77 -1.19 -33.64
C ARG A 405 -3.34 -1.99 -32.43
N LYS A 406 -2.77 -1.33 -31.41
CA LYS A 406 -2.62 -1.93 -30.08
C LYS A 406 -4.04 -2.28 -29.62
N SER A 407 -4.31 -3.55 -29.37
CA SER A 407 -5.52 -3.97 -28.67
C SER A 407 -5.16 -3.99 -27.20
N TYR A 408 -5.96 -3.31 -26.39
CA TYR A 408 -5.88 -3.38 -24.94
C TYR A 408 -6.84 -4.46 -24.48
N ILE A 409 -6.37 -5.36 -23.63
CA ILE A 409 -7.25 -6.34 -23.00
C ILE A 409 -8.01 -5.71 -21.85
N LEU A 410 -7.48 -4.65 -21.27
CA LEU A 410 -8.11 -3.94 -20.17
C LEU A 410 -7.85 -2.45 -20.36
N GLU A 411 -8.91 -1.68 -20.45
CA GLU A 411 -8.90 -0.21 -20.46
C GLU A 411 -9.72 0.23 -19.24
N MET A 412 -9.14 1.07 -18.38
CA MET A 412 -9.87 1.62 -17.25
C MET A 412 -10.80 2.71 -17.80
N GLY A 413 -10.30 3.90 -18.12
CA GLY A 413 -11.09 4.87 -18.88
C GLY A 413 -10.92 6.29 -18.36
N ASN A 414 -12.00 6.99 -18.09
CA ASN A 414 -11.91 8.34 -17.55
C ASN A 414 -12.13 8.29 -16.05
N GLY A 415 -11.14 8.72 -15.28
CA GLY A 415 -11.22 8.82 -13.83
C GLY A 415 -9.98 8.27 -13.16
N ASP A 416 -9.98 8.24 -11.82
CA ASP A 416 -8.81 7.81 -11.06
C ASP A 416 -8.98 6.34 -10.66
N ASP A 417 -8.39 5.46 -11.45
CA ASP A 417 -8.69 4.04 -11.40
C ASP A 417 -7.66 3.21 -10.63
N ILE A 418 -8.07 2.03 -10.17
CA ILE A 418 -7.15 1.06 -9.57
C ILE A 418 -7.32 -0.33 -10.18
N LEU A 419 -6.20 -0.86 -10.67
CA LEU A 419 -6.11 -2.22 -11.17
C LEU A 419 -5.17 -3.06 -10.27
N TRP A 420 -5.71 -4.10 -9.64
CA TRP A 420 -4.92 -5.16 -9.00
C TRP A 420 -4.72 -6.34 -9.95
N VAL A 421 -3.48 -6.82 -10.04
CA VAL A 421 -3.14 -8.00 -10.82
C VAL A 421 -2.38 -9.02 -9.98
N GLY A 422 -2.93 -10.23 -9.93
CA GLY A 422 -2.44 -11.38 -9.16
C GLY A 422 -3.08 -11.50 -7.78
N ASN A 423 -2.63 -12.52 -7.06
CA ASN A 423 -3.04 -12.86 -5.71
C ASN A 423 -1.79 -13.15 -4.88
N SER A 424 -1.67 -12.50 -3.71
CA SER A 424 -0.51 -12.64 -2.82
C SER A 424 -0.24 -14.09 -2.39
N GLU A 425 -1.30 -14.89 -2.26
CA GLU A 425 -1.25 -16.31 -1.86
C GLU A 425 -0.92 -17.26 -3.02
N ASP A 426 -1.02 -16.80 -4.28
CA ASP A 426 -0.71 -17.61 -5.46
C ASP A 426 0.50 -17.07 -6.22
N SER A 427 1.66 -17.70 -6.01
CA SER A 427 2.92 -17.34 -6.68
C SER A 427 2.93 -17.49 -8.20
N GLN A 428 1.92 -18.15 -8.80
CA GLN A 428 1.80 -18.34 -10.25
C GLN A 428 0.86 -17.32 -10.91
N SER A 429 0.27 -16.41 -10.13
CA SER A 429 -0.59 -15.34 -10.60
C SER A 429 0.18 -14.04 -10.87
N GLY A 430 -0.48 -13.03 -11.45
CA GLY A 430 0.09 -11.69 -11.59
C GLY A 430 0.86 -11.44 -12.90
N LEU A 431 0.94 -12.43 -13.80
CA LEU A 431 1.62 -12.26 -15.09
C LEU A 431 0.79 -11.37 -16.02
N ILE A 432 1.45 -10.42 -16.68
CA ILE A 432 0.83 -9.55 -17.70
C ILE A 432 1.51 -9.79 -19.05
N GLN A 433 0.74 -10.29 -20.01
CA GLN A 433 1.18 -10.63 -21.38
C GLN A 433 0.41 -9.88 -22.48
N SER A 434 -0.39 -8.90 -22.10
CA SER A 434 -1.16 -8.07 -23.05
C SER A 434 -1.23 -6.63 -22.56
N ASN A 435 -1.55 -5.70 -23.47
CA ASN A 435 -1.57 -4.29 -23.11
C ASN A 435 -2.74 -3.99 -22.18
N ILE A 436 -2.44 -3.28 -21.11
CA ILE A 436 -3.40 -2.64 -20.20
C ILE A 436 -3.22 -1.13 -20.29
N ARG A 437 -4.29 -0.40 -20.02
CA ARG A 437 -4.32 1.07 -20.13
C ARG A 437 -5.14 1.68 -18.99
N GLY A 438 -4.59 2.68 -18.30
CA GLY A 438 -5.34 3.48 -17.33
C GLY A 438 -6.22 4.52 -18.03
N ASN A 439 -5.65 5.26 -19.00
CA ASN A 439 -6.28 6.33 -19.79
C ASN A 439 -6.21 7.71 -19.10
N ASP A 440 -7.35 8.40 -18.89
CA ASP A 440 -7.40 9.80 -18.47
C ASP A 440 -7.65 9.85 -16.94
N GLY A 441 -6.65 10.24 -16.15
CA GLY A 441 -6.81 10.38 -14.71
C GLY A 441 -5.51 10.16 -13.95
N PHE A 442 -5.61 9.68 -12.72
CA PHE A 442 -4.49 9.11 -11.97
C PHE A 442 -4.74 7.64 -11.67
N ASP A 443 -4.08 6.79 -12.45
CA ASP A 443 -4.32 5.36 -12.44
C ASP A 443 -3.23 4.62 -11.68
N ILE A 444 -3.67 3.71 -10.80
CA ILE A 444 -2.80 2.90 -9.96
C ILE A 444 -2.83 1.44 -10.43
N LEU A 445 -1.66 0.92 -10.79
CA LEU A 445 -1.45 -0.51 -11.00
C LEU A 445 -0.84 -1.13 -9.75
N VAL A 446 -1.53 -2.07 -9.14
CA VAL A 446 -1.02 -2.86 -8.01
C VAL A 446 -0.66 -4.26 -8.48
N LEU A 447 0.62 -4.62 -8.36
CA LEU A 447 1.15 -5.93 -8.75
C LEU A 447 1.37 -6.78 -7.50
N GLU A 448 0.58 -7.84 -7.33
CA GLU A 448 0.64 -8.67 -6.12
C GLU A 448 1.85 -9.59 -6.07
N GLN A 449 2.40 -9.97 -7.24
CA GLN A 449 3.48 -10.95 -7.32
C GLN A 449 4.78 -10.48 -7.98
N ILE A 450 4.83 -9.22 -8.42
CA ILE A 450 5.99 -8.66 -9.12
C ILE A 450 6.70 -7.65 -8.23
N SER A 451 8.00 -7.84 -8.00
CA SER A 451 8.82 -6.87 -7.27
C SER A 451 9.20 -5.67 -8.16
N LYS A 452 9.52 -4.53 -7.54
CA LYS A 452 10.03 -3.35 -8.27
C LYS A 452 11.24 -3.68 -9.13
N SER A 453 12.15 -4.51 -8.59
CA SER A 453 13.35 -4.93 -9.28
C SER A 453 13.07 -5.81 -10.50
N ASP A 454 12.10 -6.72 -10.41
CA ASP A 454 11.72 -7.57 -11.54
C ASP A 454 11.06 -6.75 -12.64
N TYR A 455 10.13 -5.84 -12.26
CA TYR A 455 9.47 -4.93 -13.18
C TYR A 455 10.47 -4.07 -13.94
N GLN A 456 11.43 -3.44 -13.25
CA GLN A 456 12.43 -2.56 -13.87
C GLN A 456 13.39 -3.31 -14.81
N ASN A 457 13.58 -4.62 -14.62
CA ASN A 457 14.41 -5.45 -15.48
C ASN A 457 13.64 -6.11 -16.64
N ASP A 458 12.31 -6.05 -16.65
CA ASP A 458 11.47 -6.61 -17.71
C ASP A 458 10.89 -5.52 -18.62
N SER A 459 11.60 -5.25 -19.72
CA SER A 459 11.14 -4.28 -20.73
C SER A 459 9.86 -4.71 -21.45
N SER A 460 9.55 -6.00 -21.48
CA SER A 460 8.33 -6.51 -22.13
C SER A 460 7.12 -6.19 -21.27
N LEU A 461 7.22 -6.47 -19.97
CA LEU A 461 6.20 -6.11 -18.99
C LEU A 461 5.94 -4.60 -18.97
N GLN A 462 7.00 -3.78 -18.92
CA GLN A 462 6.87 -2.32 -18.98
C GLN A 462 6.13 -1.85 -20.25
N SER A 463 6.32 -2.54 -21.39
CA SER A 463 5.63 -2.16 -22.64
C SER A 463 4.13 -2.48 -22.65
N PHE A 464 3.68 -3.37 -21.77
CA PHE A 464 2.27 -3.71 -21.60
C PHE A 464 1.52 -2.72 -20.70
N VAL A 465 2.22 -2.05 -19.79
CA VAL A 465 1.63 -1.03 -18.91
C VAL A 465 1.65 0.33 -19.62
N ASN A 466 0.49 0.86 -19.96
CA ASN A 466 0.36 2.13 -20.69
C ASN A 466 -0.52 3.08 -19.86
N GLU A 467 -0.15 4.36 -19.77
CA GLU A 467 -1.02 5.40 -19.16
C GLU A 467 -1.47 5.00 -17.75
N PHE A 468 -0.51 4.60 -16.91
CA PHE A 468 -0.67 4.51 -15.47
C PHE A 468 0.34 5.45 -14.85
N GLU A 469 -0.03 6.16 -13.80
CA GLU A 469 0.85 7.14 -13.14
C GLU A 469 1.60 6.51 -11.97
N LEU A 470 1.05 5.45 -11.37
CA LEU A 470 1.68 4.79 -10.22
C LEU A 470 1.62 3.27 -10.34
N VAL A 471 2.77 2.62 -10.16
CA VAL A 471 2.84 1.18 -9.96
C VAL A 471 3.23 0.88 -8.52
N ILE A 472 2.41 0.12 -7.81
CA ILE A 472 2.68 -0.41 -6.47
C ILE A 472 3.04 -1.89 -6.61
N PHE A 473 4.18 -2.28 -6.06
CA PHE A 473 4.73 -3.63 -6.23
C PHE A 473 4.35 -4.57 -5.09
N LYS A 474 4.70 -5.84 -5.28
CA LYS A 474 4.54 -6.91 -4.29
C LYS A 474 5.07 -6.47 -2.94
N ALA A 475 4.31 -6.80 -1.89
CA ALA A 475 4.74 -6.60 -0.51
C ALA A 475 5.96 -7.46 -0.15
N ASP A 476 6.92 -6.88 0.58
CA ASP A 476 8.02 -7.63 1.18
C ASP A 476 7.54 -8.53 2.33
N ASN A 477 8.44 -9.29 2.93
CA ASN A 477 8.11 -10.18 4.06
C ASN A 477 7.57 -9.44 5.31
N ASN A 478 7.63 -8.11 5.35
CA ASN A 478 7.13 -7.27 6.42
C ASN A 478 5.81 -6.56 6.04
N GLY A 479 5.30 -6.78 4.83
CA GLY A 479 4.10 -6.12 4.32
C GLY A 479 4.36 -4.77 3.65
N ASP A 480 5.61 -4.32 3.55
CA ASP A 480 5.94 -3.06 2.90
C ASP A 480 5.88 -3.20 1.38
N ARG A 481 5.22 -2.25 0.71
CA ARG A 481 5.19 -2.18 -0.75
C ARG A 481 6.09 -1.06 -1.25
N GLU A 482 6.95 -1.39 -2.19
CA GLU A 482 7.65 -0.38 -2.99
C GLU A 482 6.70 0.16 -4.06
N TYR A 483 6.96 1.37 -4.56
CA TYR A 483 6.22 1.95 -5.67
C TYR A 483 7.16 2.63 -6.67
N LEU A 484 6.62 2.93 -7.85
CA LEU A 484 7.28 3.68 -8.92
C LEU A 484 6.25 4.61 -9.54
N GLU A 485 6.50 5.91 -9.47
CA GLU A 485 5.78 6.90 -10.27
C GLU A 485 6.28 6.82 -11.72
N LEU A 486 5.34 6.71 -12.65
CA LEU A 486 5.58 6.73 -14.08
C LEU A 486 5.36 8.18 -14.57
N ASN A 487 6.11 8.59 -15.61
CA ASN A 487 6.02 9.94 -16.18
C ASN A 487 5.26 9.95 -17.49
#